data_AF-A0A1T5HUC4-F1
#
_entry.id   AF-A0A1T5HUC4-F1
#
_cell.length_a   1.000
_cell.length_b   1.000
_cell.length_c   1.000
_cell.angle_alpha   90.00
_cell.angle_beta   90.00
_cell.angle_gamma   90.00
#
_symmetry.space_group_name_H-M   'P 1'
#
loop_
_entity.id
_entity.type
_entity.pdbx_description
1 polymer ?
#
loop_
_entity_poly.entity_id
_entity_poly.type
_entity_poly.pdbx_seq_one_letter_code
_entity_poly.pdbx_strand_id
1 'polypeptide(L)'
;MEGSVINLLRNLGFREHSNGVMRILTDKFNSHIKKTSEKLGLCYLKISSYLPFVSEFYFNGHNYLKKQFDLTGVEYTMKENAFTKISDIDKLNSLVSGFKPSVALDRINHWMDIFFRFDQGSKSTRSKLLHHNWFSYQTEICTNLIFKSPKFANAYFEKIIAKHHTIGLPDKLTEIFSLSRQKTNSKSTQNKFKTKAVIKHWLEGNSIKCYNKSGCLLRVETTINKPDLP
;
A
#
# COMPACT_ATOMS: atom_id res chain seq x y z
N MET A 1 -27.39 -5.08 -9.48
CA MET A 1 -26.94 -4.36 -8.27
C MET A 1 -28.03 -4.33 -7.20
N GLU A 2 -29.31 -4.08 -7.55
CA GLU A 2 -30.43 -4.09 -6.58
C GLU A 2 -30.74 -5.49 -6.00
N GLY A 3 -30.75 -6.55 -6.81
CA GLY A 3 -31.12 -7.89 -6.34
C GLY A 3 -30.19 -8.50 -5.28
N SER A 4 -28.90 -8.14 -5.27
CA SER A 4 -27.92 -8.69 -4.33
C SER A 4 -28.02 -8.08 -2.94
N VAL A 5 -28.32 -6.80 -2.84
CA VAL A 5 -28.48 -6.12 -1.54
C VAL A 5 -29.84 -6.41 -0.93
N ILE A 6 -30.87 -6.60 -1.76
CA ILE A 6 -32.18 -7.11 -1.34
C ILE A 6 -32.03 -8.48 -0.67
N ASN A 7 -31.22 -9.39 -1.25
CA ASN A 7 -30.98 -10.70 -0.65
C ASN A 7 -30.18 -10.65 0.67
N LEU A 8 -29.19 -9.75 0.78
CA LEU A 8 -28.51 -9.48 2.05
C LEU A 8 -29.50 -8.97 3.11
N LEU A 9 -30.37 -8.01 2.73
CA LEU A 9 -31.39 -7.43 3.61
C LEU A 9 -32.42 -8.46 4.10
N ARG A 10 -32.88 -9.37 3.23
CA ARG A 10 -33.76 -10.49 3.64
C ARG A 10 -33.08 -11.42 4.63
N ASN A 11 -31.81 -11.78 4.37
CA ASN A 11 -31.04 -12.65 5.27
C ASN A 11 -30.71 -11.99 6.61
N LEU A 12 -30.69 -10.65 6.64
CA LEU A 12 -30.56 -9.81 7.82
C LEU A 12 -31.88 -9.60 8.60
N GLY A 13 -33.00 -10.16 8.13
CA GLY A 13 -34.31 -10.05 8.78
C GLY A 13 -35.12 -8.80 8.42
N PHE A 14 -34.69 -8.01 7.43
CA PHE A 14 -35.46 -6.85 6.96
C PHE A 14 -36.58 -7.31 6.01
N ARG A 15 -37.83 -7.01 6.38
CA ARG A 15 -39.03 -7.34 5.59
C ARG A 15 -39.29 -6.35 4.45
N GLU A 16 -38.86 -5.09 4.60
CA GLU A 16 -39.02 -4.04 3.60
C GLU A 16 -37.67 -3.48 3.11
N HIS A 17 -37.63 -3.15 1.82
CA HIS A 17 -36.41 -2.83 1.07
C HIS A 17 -36.50 -1.42 0.50
N SER A 18 -36.79 -0.44 1.36
CA SER A 18 -36.89 0.96 0.92
C SER A 18 -35.51 1.53 0.60
N ASN A 19 -35.47 2.53 -0.29
CA ASN A 19 -34.26 3.33 -0.55
C ASN A 19 -33.67 3.92 0.75
N GLY A 20 -34.51 4.13 1.77
CA GLY A 20 -34.10 4.53 3.11
C GLY A 20 -33.25 3.47 3.83
N VAL A 21 -33.64 2.19 3.79
CA VAL A 21 -32.87 1.09 4.43
C VAL A 21 -31.52 0.91 3.75
N MET A 22 -31.48 0.98 2.42
CA MET A 22 -30.25 0.92 1.63
C MET A 22 -29.30 2.08 1.94
N ARG A 23 -29.87 3.29 2.06
CA ARG A 23 -29.14 4.49 2.47
C ARG A 23 -28.63 4.36 3.91
N ILE A 24 -29.43 3.86 4.84
CA ILE A 24 -29.03 3.64 6.24
C ILE A 24 -27.91 2.60 6.34
N LEU A 25 -27.96 1.50 5.59
CA LEU A 25 -26.85 0.54 5.53
C LEU A 25 -25.59 1.21 4.98
N THR A 26 -25.71 1.91 3.86
CA THR A 26 -24.59 2.62 3.23
C THR A 26 -24.00 3.68 4.18
N ASP A 27 -24.85 4.42 4.90
CA ASP A 27 -24.45 5.42 5.89
C ASP A 27 -23.85 4.77 7.14
N LYS A 28 -24.33 3.59 7.58
CA LYS A 28 -23.71 2.79 8.65
C LYS A 28 -22.34 2.24 8.23
N PHE A 29 -22.21 1.73 7.01
CA PHE A 29 -20.92 1.32 6.45
C PHE A 29 -19.97 2.52 6.37
N ASN A 30 -20.42 3.65 5.82
CA ASN A 30 -19.60 4.86 5.68
C ASN A 30 -19.24 5.50 7.03
N SER A 31 -20.11 5.44 8.04
CA SER A 31 -19.81 5.95 9.39
C SER A 31 -18.78 5.10 10.12
N HIS A 32 -18.71 3.79 9.83
CA HIS A 32 -17.73 2.87 10.43
C HIS A 32 -16.42 2.78 9.62
N ILE A 33 -16.46 3.05 8.32
CA ILE A 33 -15.29 3.25 7.47
C ILE A 33 -14.77 4.67 7.69
N LYS A 34 -14.32 4.97 8.91
CA LYS A 34 -13.36 6.05 9.08
C LYS A 34 -12.12 5.62 8.30
N LYS A 35 -11.80 6.35 7.22
CA LYS A 35 -10.57 6.15 6.42
C LYS A 35 -9.29 6.16 7.27
N THR A 36 -9.38 6.66 8.51
CA THR A 36 -8.29 6.70 9.48
C THR A 36 -8.72 6.03 10.79
N SER A 37 -7.99 4.99 11.21
CA SER A 37 -8.09 4.40 12.54
C SER A 37 -7.27 5.21 13.54
N GLU A 38 -7.81 5.42 14.75
CA GLU A 38 -7.10 6.06 15.85
C GLU A 38 -5.81 5.33 16.25
N LYS A 39 -5.72 4.02 16.05
CA LYS A 39 -4.52 3.24 16.36
C LYS A 39 -3.61 3.04 15.15
N LEU A 40 -4.18 2.92 13.95
CA LEU A 40 -3.44 2.45 12.77
C LEU A 40 -3.15 3.52 11.72
N GLY A 41 -3.72 4.72 11.85
CA GLY A 41 -3.65 5.72 10.78
C GLY A 41 -4.52 5.33 9.59
N LEU A 42 -4.10 5.70 8.38
CA LEU A 42 -4.87 5.49 7.14
C LEU A 42 -5.00 4.00 6.80
N CYS A 43 -6.21 3.47 6.97
CA CYS A 43 -6.60 2.11 6.60
C CYS A 43 -8.10 2.05 6.34
N TYR A 44 -8.55 1.15 5.46
CA TYR A 44 -9.97 0.96 5.19
C TYR A 44 -10.28 -0.48 4.78
N LEU A 45 -11.53 -0.87 5.00
CA LEU A 45 -12.09 -2.15 4.55
C LEU A 45 -13.18 -1.87 3.52
N LYS A 46 -13.00 -2.41 2.32
CA LYS A 46 -14.03 -2.46 1.27
C LYS A 46 -14.70 -3.82 1.35
N ILE A 47 -16.02 -3.83 1.28
CA ILE A 47 -16.82 -5.05 1.28
C ILE A 47 -17.77 -4.97 0.08
N SER A 48 -17.79 -6.01 -0.73
CA SER A 48 -18.76 -6.13 -1.82
C SER A 48 -20.18 -6.23 -1.26
N SER A 49 -21.16 -5.66 -1.96
CA SER A 49 -22.57 -5.69 -1.55
C SER A 49 -23.31 -6.97 -1.94
N TYR A 50 -22.64 -7.91 -2.60
CA TYR A 50 -23.20 -9.20 -3.02
C TYR A 50 -22.45 -10.38 -2.40
N LEU A 51 -23.17 -11.46 -2.10
CA LEU A 51 -22.58 -12.74 -1.67
C LEU A 51 -21.59 -13.25 -2.73
N PRO A 52 -20.37 -13.68 -2.37
CA PRO A 52 -19.91 -14.04 -1.02
C PRO A 52 -19.23 -12.90 -0.21
N PHE A 53 -19.55 -11.64 -0.46
CA PHE A 53 -18.98 -10.45 0.20
C PHE A 53 -17.46 -10.36 0.07
N VAL A 54 -16.97 -10.45 -1.18
CA VAL A 54 -15.55 -10.24 -1.48
C VAL A 54 -15.07 -8.95 -0.83
N SER A 55 -13.99 -9.02 -0.07
CA SER A 55 -13.52 -7.92 0.76
C SER A 55 -12.06 -7.60 0.50
N GLU A 56 -11.71 -6.32 0.53
CA GLU A 56 -10.36 -5.80 0.34
C GLU A 56 -10.01 -4.90 1.52
N PHE A 57 -8.87 -5.17 2.16
CA PHE A 57 -8.35 -4.32 3.21
C PHE A 57 -7.13 -3.56 2.72
N TYR A 58 -7.14 -2.24 2.90
CA TYR A 58 -6.02 -1.37 2.60
C TYR A 58 -5.40 -0.87 3.90
N PHE A 59 -4.06 -0.90 3.95
CA PHE A 59 -3.28 -0.43 5.07
C PHE A 59 -2.06 0.35 4.60
N ASN A 60 -1.86 1.55 5.13
CA ASN A 60 -0.74 2.40 4.77
C ASN A 60 0.33 2.41 5.88
N GLY A 61 1.46 1.75 5.65
CA GLY A 61 2.55 1.64 6.63
C GLY A 61 3.16 2.99 7.05
N HIS A 62 3.25 3.98 6.15
CA HIS A 62 3.77 5.31 6.50
C HIS A 62 2.83 6.07 7.44
N ASN A 63 1.52 5.99 7.20
CA ASN A 63 0.53 6.60 8.10
C ASN A 63 0.44 5.85 9.43
N TYR A 64 0.67 4.54 9.44
CA TYR A 64 0.82 3.78 10.67
C TYR A 64 1.99 4.29 11.51
N LEU A 65 3.18 4.42 10.92
CA LEU A 65 4.36 4.95 11.60
C LEU A 65 4.14 6.39 12.10
N LYS A 66 3.54 7.23 11.24
CA LYS A 66 3.12 8.59 11.62
C LYS A 66 2.25 8.56 12.88
N LYS A 67 1.25 7.68 12.90
CA LYS A 67 0.34 7.57 14.04
C LYS A 67 1.03 7.03 15.29
N GLN A 68 1.97 6.08 15.16
CA GLN A 68 2.76 5.61 16.30
C GLN A 68 3.65 6.72 16.88
N PHE A 69 4.22 7.58 16.04
CA PHE A 69 4.98 8.73 16.52
C PHE A 69 4.11 9.75 17.22
N ASP A 70 2.93 10.07 16.67
CA ASP A 70 1.96 10.95 17.32
C ASP A 70 1.56 10.44 18.71
N LEU A 71 1.32 9.12 18.85
CA LEU A 71 0.93 8.49 20.11
C LEU A 71 2.08 8.43 21.14
N THR A 72 3.32 8.38 20.66
CA THR A 72 4.50 8.20 21.53
C THR A 72 5.31 9.48 21.71
N GLY A 73 4.81 10.62 21.20
CA GLY A 73 5.44 11.93 21.34
C GLY A 73 6.78 12.08 20.62
N VAL A 74 7.03 11.30 19.57
CA VAL A 74 8.29 11.39 18.80
C VAL A 74 8.19 12.53 17.80
N GLU A 75 9.16 13.43 17.82
CA GLU A 75 9.21 14.53 16.85
C GLU A 75 9.68 14.03 15.48
N TYR A 76 8.94 14.40 14.44
CA TYR A 76 9.28 14.08 13.06
C TYR A 76 8.82 15.19 12.11
N THR A 77 9.41 15.23 10.92
CA THR A 77 8.96 16.07 9.82
C THR A 77 8.67 15.18 8.62
N MET A 78 7.53 15.42 7.97
CA MET A 78 7.17 14.76 6.71
C MET A 78 7.02 15.77 5.59
N LYS A 79 7.35 15.34 4.38
CA LYS A 79 6.98 16.00 3.14
C LYS A 79 6.29 14.99 2.25
N GLU A 80 5.00 15.21 1.97
CA GLU A 80 4.12 14.20 1.38
C GLU A 80 4.12 12.90 2.23
N ASN A 81 4.28 11.73 1.61
CA ASN A 81 4.36 10.43 2.29
C ASN A 81 5.81 10.00 2.62
N ALA A 82 6.68 10.97 2.94
CA ALA A 82 8.09 10.71 3.24
C ALA A 82 8.54 11.42 4.52
N PHE A 83 9.11 10.66 5.44
CA PHE A 83 9.83 11.21 6.59
C PHE A 83 11.14 11.85 6.12
N THR A 84 11.32 13.14 6.42
CA THR A 84 12.52 13.91 6.05
C THR A 84 13.44 14.14 7.25
N LYS A 85 12.87 14.18 8.46
CA LYS A 85 13.59 14.22 9.73
C LYS A 85 12.83 13.41 10.78
N ILE A 86 13.56 12.71 11.63
CA ILE A 86 13.03 11.93 12.75
C ILE A 86 14.00 12.14 13.91
N SER A 87 13.49 12.49 15.08
CA SER A 87 14.30 12.70 16.29
C SER A 87 14.91 11.39 16.80
N ASP A 88 14.15 10.30 16.74
CA ASP A 88 14.52 8.97 17.21
C ASP A 88 14.43 7.92 16.08
N ILE A 89 15.57 7.69 15.42
CA ILE A 89 15.68 6.74 14.30
C ILE A 89 15.65 5.29 14.81
N ASP A 90 16.16 5.03 16.02
CA ASP A 90 16.17 3.68 16.59
C ASP A 90 14.74 3.21 16.90
N LYS A 91 13.90 4.13 17.39
CA LYS A 91 12.48 3.86 17.57
C LYS A 91 11.75 3.62 16.25
N LEU A 92 12.05 4.38 15.18
CA LEU A 92 11.55 4.08 13.84
C LEU A 92 11.88 2.63 13.45
N ASN A 93 13.16 2.26 13.54
CA ASN A 93 13.62 0.94 13.14
C ASN A 93 12.98 -0.15 14.01
N SER A 94 12.84 0.06 15.32
CA SER A 94 12.16 -0.90 16.21
C SER A 94 10.69 -1.10 15.84
N LEU A 95 9.98 -0.04 15.44
CA LEU A 95 8.57 -0.12 15.03
C LEU A 95 8.43 -0.87 13.70
N VAL A 96 9.34 -0.64 12.76
CA VAL A 96 9.34 -1.34 11.47
C VAL A 96 9.71 -2.82 11.65
N SER A 97 10.78 -3.12 12.38
CA SER A 97 11.22 -4.49 12.65
C SER A 97 10.26 -5.27 13.54
N GLY A 98 9.55 -4.58 14.45
CA GLY A 98 8.54 -5.17 15.32
C GLY A 98 7.15 -5.29 14.68
N PHE A 99 6.95 -4.79 13.47
CA PHE A 99 5.65 -4.84 12.81
C PHE A 99 5.22 -6.28 12.54
N LYS A 100 4.02 -6.64 12.99
CA LYS A 100 3.43 -7.98 12.80
C LYS A 100 2.18 -7.90 11.92
N PRO A 101 1.98 -8.85 10.99
CA PRO A 101 0.76 -8.92 10.18
C PRO A 101 -0.52 -9.01 11.03
N SER A 102 -0.43 -9.56 12.24
CA SER A 102 -1.54 -9.63 13.19
C SER A 102 -2.17 -8.27 13.47
N VAL A 103 -1.40 -7.17 13.45
CA VAL A 103 -1.92 -5.82 13.67
C VAL A 103 -3.00 -5.43 12.63
N ALA A 104 -2.80 -5.80 11.38
CA ALA A 104 -3.77 -5.60 10.32
C ALA A 104 -4.94 -6.58 10.46
N LEU A 105 -4.66 -7.86 10.74
CA LEU A 105 -5.68 -8.90 10.91
C LEU A 105 -6.63 -8.61 12.07
N ASP A 106 -6.13 -8.11 13.21
CA ASP A 106 -6.94 -7.74 14.37
C ASP A 106 -7.91 -6.60 14.01
N ARG A 107 -7.45 -5.63 13.19
CA ARG A 107 -8.31 -4.56 12.70
C ARG A 107 -9.37 -5.07 11.73
N ILE A 108 -8.96 -5.94 10.80
CA ILE A 108 -9.88 -6.61 9.89
C ILE A 108 -10.94 -7.34 10.70
N ASN A 109 -10.55 -8.19 11.64
CA ASN A 109 -11.46 -8.95 12.49
C ASN A 109 -12.40 -8.04 13.26
N HIS A 110 -11.90 -6.95 13.84
CA HIS A 110 -12.74 -5.96 14.52
C HIS A 110 -13.84 -5.37 13.62
N TRP A 111 -13.50 -5.00 12.39
CA TRP A 111 -14.49 -4.46 11.43
C TRP A 111 -15.42 -5.55 10.89
N MET A 112 -14.89 -6.72 10.56
CA MET A 112 -15.70 -7.87 10.14
C MET A 112 -16.70 -8.27 11.21
N ASP A 113 -16.31 -8.22 12.48
CA ASP A 113 -17.19 -8.48 13.60
C ASP A 113 -18.25 -7.38 13.77
N ILE A 114 -17.97 -6.12 13.42
CA ILE A 114 -19.00 -5.08 13.41
C ILE A 114 -20.00 -5.30 12.26
N PHE A 115 -19.51 -5.67 11.07
CA PHE A 115 -20.35 -5.75 9.87
C PHE A 115 -21.10 -7.09 9.71
N PHE A 116 -20.55 -8.19 10.23
CA PHE A 116 -21.10 -9.53 10.05
C PHE A 116 -21.58 -10.17 11.36
N ARG A 117 -21.60 -9.44 12.48
CA ARG A 117 -22.41 -9.83 13.64
C ARG A 117 -23.83 -9.35 13.42
N PHE A 118 -24.72 -10.30 13.20
CA PHE A 118 -26.14 -10.04 13.09
C PHE A 118 -26.77 -10.20 14.47
N ASP A 119 -27.62 -9.24 14.84
CA ASP A 119 -28.38 -9.31 16.07
C ASP A 119 -29.59 -10.25 15.85
N GLN A 120 -29.57 -11.40 16.51
CA GLN A 120 -30.66 -12.39 16.48
C GLN A 120 -31.35 -12.42 17.85
N GLY A 121 -31.63 -11.26 18.44
CA GLY A 121 -32.32 -11.12 19.71
C GLY A 121 -31.42 -11.44 20.90
N SER A 122 -31.70 -12.52 21.65
CA SER A 122 -30.90 -12.87 22.85
C SER A 122 -29.49 -13.39 22.55
N LYS A 123 -29.14 -13.57 21.27
CA LYS A 123 -27.82 -14.01 20.82
C LYS A 123 -27.41 -13.21 19.58
N SER A 124 -26.23 -12.60 19.61
CA SER A 124 -25.59 -12.04 18.43
C SER A 124 -24.41 -12.92 18.04
N THR A 125 -24.44 -13.49 16.83
CA THR A 125 -23.37 -14.37 16.34
C THR A 125 -23.04 -14.10 14.88
N ARG A 126 -21.76 -14.14 14.54
CA ARG A 126 -21.30 -14.18 13.14
C ARG A 126 -21.67 -15.54 12.53
N SER A 127 -22.21 -15.53 11.32
CA SER A 127 -22.52 -16.78 10.61
C SER A 127 -21.26 -17.63 10.41
N LYS A 128 -21.32 -18.91 10.77
CA LYS A 128 -20.24 -19.88 10.50
C LYS A 128 -19.95 -20.03 9.00
N LEU A 129 -20.91 -19.72 8.14
CA LEU A 129 -20.80 -19.81 6.69
C LEU A 129 -20.12 -18.58 6.06
N LEU A 130 -19.98 -17.47 6.80
CA LEU A 130 -19.37 -16.21 6.32
C LEU A 130 -17.97 -16.05 6.91
N HIS A 131 -17.08 -16.93 6.48
CA HIS A 131 -15.65 -16.89 6.80
C HIS A 131 -14.84 -16.35 5.62
N HIS A 132 -13.89 -15.47 5.90
CA HIS A 132 -13.01 -14.86 4.89
C HIS A 132 -11.58 -15.28 5.17
N ASN A 133 -10.96 -15.89 4.16
CA ASN A 133 -9.52 -16.11 4.15
C ASN A 133 -8.83 -14.87 3.58
N TRP A 134 -7.85 -14.34 4.31
CA TRP A 134 -7.17 -13.10 3.95
C TRP A 134 -5.81 -13.39 3.34
N PHE A 135 -5.54 -12.75 2.21
CA PHE A 135 -4.28 -12.89 1.48
C PHE A 135 -3.77 -11.51 1.05
N SER A 136 -2.45 -11.40 0.88
CA SER A 136 -1.81 -10.17 0.42
C SER A 136 -1.89 -10.07 -1.11
N TYR A 137 -2.80 -9.24 -1.63
CA TYR A 137 -2.94 -9.04 -3.09
C TYR A 137 -1.83 -8.17 -3.68
N GLN A 138 -1.49 -7.06 -3.01
CA GLN A 138 -0.41 -6.16 -3.39
C GLN A 138 0.31 -5.69 -2.14
N THR A 139 1.63 -5.79 -2.12
CA THR A 139 2.47 -5.33 -1.01
C THR A 139 3.55 -4.40 -1.54
N GLU A 140 3.67 -3.22 -0.94
CA GLU A 140 4.72 -2.26 -1.24
C GLU A 140 5.61 -2.08 -0.01
N ILE A 141 6.89 -2.42 -0.17
CA ILE A 141 7.91 -2.29 0.87
C ILE A 141 8.94 -1.29 0.38
N CYS A 142 9.38 -0.38 1.24
CA CYS A 142 10.41 0.57 0.86
C CYS A 142 11.51 0.73 1.91
N THR A 143 12.73 0.86 1.42
CA THR A 143 13.90 1.32 2.18
C THR A 143 14.13 2.79 1.87
N ASN A 144 14.26 3.60 2.92
CA ASN A 144 14.40 5.05 2.81
C ASN A 144 15.78 5.49 3.33
N LEU A 145 16.61 6.04 2.44
CA LEU A 145 17.89 6.65 2.81
C LEU A 145 17.70 8.16 2.91
N ILE A 146 17.69 8.69 4.12
CA ILE A 146 17.48 10.12 4.39
C ILE A 146 18.84 10.82 4.47
N PHE A 147 19.05 11.83 3.63
CA PHE A 147 20.31 12.56 3.57
C PHE A 147 20.22 13.86 4.37
N LYS A 148 21.30 14.18 5.10
CA LYS A 148 21.44 15.46 5.81
C LYS A 148 21.50 16.66 4.85
N SER A 149 22.07 16.46 3.66
CA SER A 149 22.22 17.49 2.63
C SER A 149 21.38 17.15 1.38
N PRO A 150 20.34 17.94 1.07
CA PRO A 150 19.58 17.80 -0.17
C PRO A 150 20.46 17.92 -1.41
N LYS A 151 21.44 18.83 -1.40
CA LYS A 151 22.41 19.01 -2.49
C LYS A 151 23.20 17.73 -2.76
N PHE A 152 23.68 17.09 -1.69
CA PHE A 152 24.39 15.81 -1.81
C PHE A 152 23.46 14.70 -2.31
N ALA A 153 22.24 14.59 -1.78
CA ALA A 153 21.26 13.59 -2.21
C ALA A 153 20.98 13.67 -3.71
N ASN A 154 20.75 14.89 -4.21
CA ASN A 154 20.51 15.16 -5.63
C ASN A 154 21.72 14.79 -6.49
N ALA A 155 22.91 15.28 -6.14
CA ALA A 155 24.14 14.99 -6.89
C ALA A 155 24.49 13.49 -6.88
N TYR A 156 24.25 12.81 -5.76
CA TYR A 156 24.45 11.37 -5.64
C TYR A 156 23.48 10.60 -6.53
N PHE A 157 22.19 10.94 -6.51
CA PHE A 157 21.19 10.29 -7.35
C PHE A 157 21.42 10.55 -8.85
N GLU A 158 21.81 11.77 -9.23
CA GLU A 158 22.22 12.09 -10.60
C GLU A 158 23.40 11.23 -11.06
N LYS A 159 24.40 11.01 -10.20
CA LYS A 159 25.52 10.10 -10.51
C LYS A 159 25.08 8.65 -10.67
N ILE A 160 24.14 8.17 -9.85
CA ILE A 160 23.57 6.82 -10.01
C ILE A 160 22.88 6.72 -11.38
N ILE A 161 22.03 7.68 -11.74
CA ILE A 161 21.36 7.68 -13.05
C ILE A 161 22.41 7.73 -14.17
N ALA A 162 23.40 8.61 -14.08
CA ALA A 162 24.47 8.72 -15.06
C ALA A 162 25.30 7.43 -15.18
N LYS A 163 25.46 6.65 -14.12
CA LYS A 163 26.16 5.36 -14.18
C LYS A 163 25.29 4.24 -14.76
N HIS A 164 24.01 4.21 -14.42
CA HIS A 164 23.12 3.08 -14.71
C HIS A 164 22.25 3.27 -15.96
N HIS A 165 22.10 4.48 -16.50
CA HIS A 165 21.34 4.73 -17.74
C HIS A 165 21.95 4.04 -18.97
N THR A 166 23.25 3.72 -18.94
CA THR A 166 23.96 3.06 -20.05
C THR A 166 23.77 1.54 -20.05
N ILE A 167 23.27 0.93 -18.97
CA ILE A 167 23.11 -0.53 -18.88
C ILE A 167 22.16 -1.06 -19.96
N GLY A 168 21.16 -0.28 -20.36
CA GLY A 168 20.22 -0.64 -21.43
C GLY A 168 20.70 -0.35 -22.85
N LEU A 169 21.92 0.17 -23.03
CA LEU A 169 22.47 0.38 -24.38
C LEU A 169 22.75 -0.98 -25.03
N PRO A 170 22.49 -1.14 -26.34
CA PRO A 170 22.73 -2.39 -27.06
C PRO A 170 24.14 -2.96 -26.85
N ASP A 171 25.15 -2.08 -26.78
CA ASP A 171 26.55 -2.47 -26.55
C ASP A 171 26.80 -3.04 -25.14
N LYS A 172 26.11 -2.52 -24.12
CA LYS A 172 26.20 -3.01 -22.74
C LYS A 172 25.40 -4.30 -22.54
N LEU A 173 24.25 -4.43 -23.19
CA LEU A 173 23.44 -5.66 -23.17
C LEU A 173 24.14 -6.81 -23.91
N THR A 174 24.81 -6.52 -25.03
CA THR A 174 25.63 -7.52 -25.74
C THR A 174 26.82 -7.98 -24.92
N GLU A 175 27.47 -7.09 -24.16
CA GLU A 175 28.51 -7.44 -23.17
C GLU A 175 27.97 -8.32 -22.03
N ILE A 176 26.87 -7.91 -21.39
CA ILE A 176 26.30 -8.60 -20.22
C ILE A 176 25.73 -9.99 -20.59
N PHE A 177 25.05 -10.10 -21.73
CA PHE A 177 24.36 -11.32 -22.15
C PHE A 177 25.11 -12.11 -23.23
N SER A 178 26.35 -11.73 -23.57
CA SER A 178 27.14 -12.36 -24.63
C SER A 178 26.40 -12.46 -25.97
N LEU A 179 25.58 -11.47 -26.31
CA LEU A 179 24.80 -11.45 -27.55
C LEU A 179 25.66 -10.97 -28.73
N SER A 180 25.38 -11.46 -29.93
CA SER A 180 26.07 -11.05 -31.16
C SER A 180 25.84 -9.57 -31.46
N ARG A 181 26.92 -8.82 -31.69
CA ARG A 181 26.88 -7.36 -31.89
C ARG A 181 26.46 -7.02 -33.32
N GLN A 182 25.23 -6.55 -33.52
CA GLN A 182 24.84 -5.95 -34.81
C GLN A 182 25.43 -4.53 -34.94
N LYS A 183 26.24 -4.28 -35.97
CA LYS A 183 26.76 -2.94 -36.29
C LYS A 183 25.63 -2.09 -36.89
N THR A 184 24.91 -1.35 -36.06
CA THR A 184 24.04 -0.26 -36.53
C THR A 184 24.57 1.08 -36.05
N ASN A 185 24.86 1.99 -36.98
CA ASN A 185 25.24 3.38 -36.71
C ASN A 185 24.01 4.17 -36.24
N SER A 186 23.58 3.99 -35.00
CA SER A 186 22.53 4.82 -34.40
C SER A 186 23.17 5.94 -33.56
N LYS A 187 22.95 7.19 -33.97
CA LYS A 187 23.33 8.39 -33.21
C LYS A 187 22.64 8.34 -31.85
N SER A 188 23.40 8.32 -30.75
CA SER A 188 22.83 8.26 -29.40
C SER A 188 22.09 9.56 -29.06
N THR A 189 20.78 9.47 -28.86
CA THR A 189 19.95 10.55 -28.32
C THR A 189 20.22 10.70 -26.81
N GLN A 190 20.79 11.84 -26.42
CA GLN A 190 20.82 12.24 -25.00
C GLN A 190 19.42 12.66 -24.57
N ASN A 191 18.80 11.85 -23.71
CA ASN A 191 17.50 12.19 -23.15
C ASN A 191 17.66 13.21 -22.02
N LYS A 192 17.07 14.40 -22.21
CA LYS A 192 16.86 15.39 -21.15
C LYS A 192 15.88 14.82 -20.13
N PHE A 193 16.36 14.38 -18.97
CA PHE A 193 15.45 13.99 -17.88
C PHE A 193 14.78 15.24 -17.30
N LYS A 194 13.44 15.30 -17.38
CA LYS A 194 12.64 16.21 -16.54
C LYS A 194 12.76 15.77 -15.07
N THR A 195 12.52 16.72 -14.18
CA THR A 195 12.72 16.82 -12.71
C THR A 195 12.35 15.63 -11.79
N LYS A 196 12.01 14.45 -12.30
CA LYS A 196 11.62 13.25 -11.52
C LYS A 196 12.08 11.95 -12.18
N ALA A 197 13.39 11.77 -12.33
CA ALA A 197 13.93 10.52 -12.83
C ALA A 197 13.69 9.35 -11.84
N VAL A 198 13.34 8.18 -12.38
CA VAL A 198 13.09 6.95 -11.62
C VAL A 198 13.82 5.81 -12.33
N ILE A 199 14.63 5.07 -11.58
CA ILE A 199 15.18 3.81 -12.05
C ILE A 199 14.17 2.72 -11.68
N LYS A 200 13.60 2.05 -12.68
CA LYS A 200 12.57 1.02 -12.46
C LYS A 200 12.91 -0.25 -13.21
N HIS A 201 12.82 -1.37 -12.53
CA HIS A 201 12.91 -2.69 -13.11
C HIS A 201 11.62 -3.47 -12.82
N TRP A 202 11.22 -4.31 -13.77
CA TRP A 202 10.01 -5.13 -13.69
C TRP A 202 10.39 -6.59 -13.85
N LEU A 203 9.74 -7.45 -13.06
CA LEU A 203 9.87 -8.90 -13.16
C LEU A 203 8.51 -9.51 -12.84
N GLU A 204 7.90 -10.21 -13.80
CA GLU A 204 6.67 -11.00 -13.61
C GLU A 204 5.54 -10.21 -12.90
N GLY A 205 5.30 -8.96 -13.33
CA GLY A 205 4.28 -8.08 -12.74
C GLY A 205 4.69 -7.40 -11.42
N ASN A 206 5.79 -7.83 -10.81
CA ASN A 206 6.45 -7.17 -9.69
C ASN A 206 7.36 -6.05 -10.20
N SER A 207 7.73 -5.11 -9.32
CA SER A 207 8.69 -4.07 -9.69
C SER A 207 9.55 -3.63 -8.51
N ILE A 208 10.78 -3.22 -8.83
CA ILE A 208 11.62 -2.45 -7.92
C ILE A 208 11.88 -1.08 -8.54
N LYS A 209 11.72 -0.03 -7.74
CA LYS A 209 11.88 1.38 -8.14
C LYS A 209 12.87 2.05 -7.20
N CYS A 210 13.82 2.78 -7.75
CA CYS A 210 14.73 3.64 -7.01
C CYS A 210 14.58 5.08 -7.50
N TYR A 211 14.26 5.99 -6.59
CA TYR A 211 14.01 7.39 -6.93
C TYR A 211 14.30 8.35 -5.80
N ASN A 212 14.71 9.57 -6.16
CA ASN A 212 14.80 10.67 -5.21
C ASN A 212 13.39 11.17 -4.88
N LYS A 213 12.99 11.01 -3.62
CA LYS A 213 11.72 11.45 -3.08
C LYS A 213 11.95 12.70 -2.23
N SER A 214 11.10 13.71 -2.45
CA SER A 214 11.09 14.97 -1.68
C SER A 214 12.37 15.82 -1.78
N GLY A 215 13.37 15.41 -2.59
CA GLY A 215 14.63 16.14 -2.84
C GLY A 215 15.72 15.89 -1.79
N CYS A 216 15.48 15.01 -0.82
CA CYS A 216 16.39 14.77 0.32
C CYS A 216 16.44 13.29 0.76
N LEU A 217 15.76 12.41 0.03
CA LEU A 217 15.58 11.01 0.38
C LEU A 217 15.74 10.17 -0.89
N LEU A 218 16.52 9.10 -0.82
CA LEU A 218 16.51 8.05 -1.85
C LEU A 218 15.63 6.90 -1.38
N ARG A 219 14.57 6.62 -2.11
CA ARG A 219 13.64 5.51 -1.82
C ARG A 219 13.89 4.37 -2.79
N VAL A 220 14.15 3.19 -2.24
CA VAL A 220 14.09 1.92 -2.96
C VAL A 220 12.81 1.23 -2.55
N GLU A 221 11.89 1.05 -3.49
CA GLU A 221 10.55 0.52 -3.28
C GLU A 221 10.35 -0.74 -4.11
N THR A 222 9.98 -1.83 -3.44
CA THR A 222 9.62 -3.09 -4.07
C THR A 222 8.10 -3.24 -3.99
N THR A 223 7.45 -3.40 -5.14
CA THR A 223 6.04 -3.72 -5.28
C THR A 223 5.92 -5.20 -5.66
N ILE A 224 5.30 -5.98 -4.78
CA ILE A 224 4.91 -7.36 -5.05
C ILE A 224 3.42 -7.34 -5.39
N ASN A 225 3.08 -7.79 -6.59
CA ASN A 225 1.71 -7.86 -7.10
C ASN A 225 1.33 -9.32 -7.33
N LYS A 226 0.09 -9.67 -6.95
CA LYS A 226 -0.50 -10.98 -7.24
C LYS A 226 0.47 -12.14 -6.92
N PRO A 227 1.04 -12.21 -5.69
CA PRO A 227 1.81 -13.37 -5.34
C PRO A 227 0.92 -14.61 -5.50
N ASP A 228 1.48 -15.69 -6.04
CA ASP A 228 0.76 -16.95 -6.14
C ASP A 228 0.25 -17.34 -4.75
N LEU A 229 -1.06 -17.59 -4.67
CA LEU A 229 -1.68 -18.03 -3.43
C LEU A 229 -1.23 -19.48 -3.17
N PRO A 230 -0.85 -19.82 -1.92
CA PRO A 230 -0.54 -21.19 -1.55
C PRO A 230 -1.76 -22.12 -1.66
#